data_AF-A0A3S0DLC7-F1
#
_entry.id   AF-A0A3S0DLC7-F1
#
_cell.length_a   1.000
_cell.length_b   1.000
_cell.length_c   1.000
_cell.angle_alpha   90.00
_cell.angle_beta   90.00
_cell.angle_gamma   90.00
#
_symmetry.space_group_name_H-M   'P 1'
#
loop_
_entity.id
_entity.type
_entity.pdbx_description
1 polymer ?
#
loop_
_entity_poly.entity_id
_entity_poly.type
_entity_poly.pdbx_seq_one_letter_code
_entity_poly.pdbx_strand_id
1 'polypeptide(L)'
;ALNVLDGDRVVPRPGNTGWATDPELSVEVVQFNDVPALERALSTGEIAAVLAEPALTNIGIVAPDPGFHDALRRLTAENGTVLIIDETHTICCGPGGATREWGLEPDMFVIGKPIGGGVPCAAYGMT
;
A
#
# COMPACT_ATOMS: atom_id res chain seq x y z
N ALA A 1 -0.80 4.93 -6.44
CA ALA A 1 0.62 4.59 -6.66
C ALA A 1 1.28 5.58 -7.63
N LEU A 2 2.59 5.83 -7.45
CA LEU A 2 3.43 6.68 -8.30
C LEU A 2 3.97 5.95 -9.55
N ASN A 3 3.94 4.61 -9.51
CA ASN A 3 4.36 3.69 -10.58
C ASN A 3 3.22 2.74 -10.95
N VAL A 4 3.28 2.15 -12.14
CA VAL A 4 2.30 1.21 -12.71
C VAL A 4 3.01 0.10 -13.50
N LEU A 5 2.28 -0.97 -13.82
CA LEU A 5 2.78 -2.02 -14.73
C LEU A 5 2.47 -1.67 -16.19
N ASP A 6 3.49 -1.77 -17.05
CA ASP A 6 3.38 -1.84 -18.51
C ASP A 6 3.90 -3.20 -18.98
N GLY A 7 3.00 -4.16 -19.15
CA GLY A 7 3.36 -5.57 -19.19
C GLY A 7 3.95 -6.00 -17.84
N ASP A 8 5.16 -6.57 -17.87
CA ASP A 8 5.90 -7.01 -16.67
C ASP A 8 6.89 -5.94 -16.16
N ARG A 9 6.88 -4.73 -16.75
CA ARG A 9 7.81 -3.65 -16.41
C ARG A 9 7.19 -2.63 -15.48
N VAL A 10 7.94 -2.18 -14.48
CA VAL A 10 7.53 -1.12 -13.56
C VAL A 10 7.88 0.24 -14.14
N VAL A 11 6.88 0.95 -14.65
CA VAL A 11 7.08 2.27 -15.24
C VAL A 11 6.46 3.36 -14.38
N PRO A 12 6.95 4.61 -14.47
CA PRO A 12 6.26 5.69 -13.82
C PRO A 12 4.84 5.89 -14.34
N ARG A 13 3.92 6.27 -13.45
CA ARG A 13 2.55 6.64 -13.86
C ARG A 13 2.61 7.83 -14.82
N PRO A 14 1.87 7.82 -15.95
CA PRO A 14 1.80 8.97 -16.86
C PRO A 14 1.46 10.28 -16.12
N GLY A 15 2.24 11.33 -16.37
CA GLY A 15 2.07 12.65 -15.74
C GLY A 15 2.77 12.81 -14.39
N ASN A 16 3.28 11.73 -13.78
CA ASN A 16 4.27 11.85 -12.71
C ASN A 16 5.59 12.33 -13.35
N THR A 17 6.34 13.23 -12.72
CA THR A 17 7.63 13.74 -13.22
C THR A 17 8.59 13.93 -12.05
N GLY A 18 9.91 13.86 -12.31
CA GLY A 18 10.94 14.23 -11.32
C GLY A 18 11.50 13.10 -10.46
N TRP A 19 11.55 11.86 -10.96
CA TRP A 19 12.23 10.76 -10.26
C TRP A 19 13.74 11.00 -10.20
N ALA A 20 14.33 10.75 -9.03
CA ALA A 20 15.78 10.82 -8.86
C ALA A 20 16.51 9.65 -9.55
N THR A 21 15.85 8.49 -9.65
CA THR A 21 16.34 7.26 -10.27
C THR A 21 15.22 6.53 -11.00
N ASP A 22 15.60 5.55 -11.83
CA ASP A 22 14.65 4.66 -12.48
C ASP A 22 13.89 3.83 -11.43
N PRO A 23 12.53 3.87 -11.40
CA PRO A 23 11.75 3.12 -10.43
C PRO A 23 11.92 1.60 -10.54
N GLU A 24 12.25 1.04 -11.72
CA GLU A 24 12.50 -0.41 -11.89
C GLU A 24 13.62 -0.92 -10.97
N LEU A 25 14.52 -0.04 -10.55
CA LEU A 25 15.66 -0.39 -9.69
C LEU A 25 15.29 -0.54 -8.21
N SER A 26 14.11 -0.09 -7.78
CA SER A 26 13.78 0.03 -6.35
C SER A 26 12.32 -0.19 -5.99
N VAL A 27 11.44 -0.43 -6.97
CA VAL A 27 10.01 -0.63 -6.74
C VAL A 27 9.52 -1.82 -7.53
N GLU A 28 8.83 -2.73 -6.83
CA GLU A 28 8.01 -3.79 -7.41
C GLU A 28 6.53 -3.36 -7.36
N VAL A 29 5.77 -3.61 -8.43
CA VAL A 29 4.34 -3.27 -8.47
C VAL A 29 3.51 -4.54 -8.55
N VAL A 30 2.73 -4.79 -7.50
CA VAL A 30 1.79 -5.91 -7.42
C VAL A 30 0.37 -5.41 -7.66
N GLN A 31 -0.40 -6.14 -8.47
CA GLN A 31 -1.82 -5.81 -8.68
C GLN A 31 -2.61 -6.07 -7.38
N PHE A 32 -3.47 -5.12 -7.01
CA PHE A 32 -4.34 -5.27 -5.85
C PHE A 32 -5.28 -6.48 -6.04
N ASN A 33 -5.53 -7.25 -4.98
CA ASN A 33 -6.20 -8.55 -5.00
C ASN A 33 -5.45 -9.72 -5.71
N ASP A 34 -4.26 -9.52 -6.27
CA ASP A 34 -3.45 -10.63 -6.83
C ASP A 34 -2.47 -11.21 -5.79
N VAL A 35 -3.00 -12.11 -4.95
CA VAL A 35 -2.19 -12.81 -3.91
C VAL A 35 -1.05 -13.63 -4.52
N PRO A 36 -1.23 -14.40 -5.62
CA PRO A 36 -0.12 -15.09 -6.27
C PRO A 36 1.01 -14.15 -6.73
N ALA A 37 0.68 -12.96 -7.25
CA ALA A 37 1.70 -11.97 -7.61
C ALA A 37 2.43 -11.43 -6.38
N LEU A 38 1.72 -11.16 -5.29
CA LEU A 38 2.33 -10.76 -4.03
C LEU A 38 3.31 -11.81 -3.51
N GLU A 39 2.92 -13.08 -3.51
CA GLU A 39 3.77 -14.20 -3.09
C GLU A 39 5.05 -14.29 -3.94
N ARG A 40 4.93 -14.18 -5.27
CA ARG A 40 6.09 -14.15 -6.18
C ARG A 40 7.02 -12.99 -5.89
N ALA A 41 6.48 -11.78 -5.72
CA ALA A 41 7.26 -10.58 -5.43
C ALA A 41 8.05 -10.71 -4.12
N LEU A 42 7.42 -11.25 -3.07
CA LEU A 42 8.05 -11.42 -1.76
C LEU A 42 9.06 -12.57 -1.72
N SER A 43 8.90 -13.59 -2.57
CA SER A 43 9.77 -14.78 -2.59
C SER A 43 11.24 -14.50 -2.92
N THR A 44 11.55 -13.32 -3.47
CA THR A 44 12.93 -12.89 -3.73
C THR A 44 13.70 -12.61 -2.45
N GLY A 45 13.00 -12.25 -1.36
CA GLY A 45 13.60 -11.80 -0.10
C GLY A 45 14.23 -10.40 -0.16
N GLU A 46 14.04 -9.65 -1.25
CA GLU A 46 14.63 -8.32 -1.46
C GLU A 46 13.67 -7.17 -1.09
N ILE A 47 12.39 -7.47 -0.85
CA ILE A 47 11.36 -6.48 -0.56
C ILE A 47 11.41 -6.05 0.91
N ALA A 48 11.86 -4.82 1.15
CA ALA A 48 11.92 -4.25 2.49
C ALA A 48 10.54 -3.89 3.07
N ALA A 49 9.61 -3.41 2.24
CA ALA A 49 8.27 -3.02 2.67
C ALA A 49 7.22 -3.20 1.56
N VAL A 50 5.99 -3.48 1.96
CA VAL A 50 4.80 -3.42 1.11
C VAL A 50 3.93 -2.26 1.56
N LEU A 51 3.63 -1.35 0.65
CA LEU A 51 2.70 -0.24 0.86
C LEU A 51 1.36 -0.55 0.17
N ALA A 52 0.26 -0.55 0.93
CA ALA A 52 -1.07 -0.79 0.39
C ALA A 52 -2.11 0.17 0.99
N GLU A 53 -3.07 0.63 0.18
CA GLU A 53 -4.31 1.23 0.69
C GLU A 53 -5.24 0.08 1.17
N PRO A 54 -6.03 0.23 2.25
CA PRO A 54 -7.02 -0.77 2.63
C PRO A 54 -8.01 -1.11 1.50
N ALA A 55 -8.47 -0.08 0.80
CA ALA A 55 -9.19 -0.18 -0.47
C ALA A 55 -8.55 0.85 -1.41
N LEU A 56 -8.40 0.53 -2.69
CA LEU A 56 -7.90 1.51 -3.64
C LEU A 56 -8.95 2.60 -3.82
N THR A 57 -8.52 3.86 -3.72
CA THR A 57 -9.42 5.03 -3.81
C THR A 57 -9.04 6.00 -4.93
N ASN A 58 -7.80 5.89 -5.44
CA ASN A 58 -7.25 6.79 -6.45
C ASN A 58 -7.65 6.45 -7.91
N ILE A 59 -8.40 5.35 -8.11
CA ILE A 59 -8.88 4.86 -9.41
C ILE A 59 -10.38 4.49 -9.38
N GLY A 60 -11.15 5.15 -8.51
CA GLY A 60 -12.45 4.66 -8.04
C GLY A 60 -12.29 3.92 -6.71
N ILE A 61 -13.36 3.27 -6.23
CA ILE A 61 -13.31 2.43 -5.02
C ILE A 61 -13.20 0.97 -5.45
N VAL A 62 -12.05 0.36 -5.19
CA VAL A 62 -11.84 -1.08 -5.38
C VAL A 62 -11.70 -1.71 -4.00
N ALA A 63 -12.70 -2.51 -3.60
CA ALA A 63 -12.70 -3.21 -2.33
C ALA A 63 -11.73 -4.40 -2.36
N PRO A 64 -11.13 -4.77 -1.21
CA PRO A 64 -10.34 -5.99 -1.11
C PRO A 64 -11.22 -7.22 -1.32
N ASP A 65 -10.68 -8.22 -2.00
CA ASP A 65 -11.31 -9.53 -2.08
C ASP A 65 -11.27 -10.22 -0.71
N PRO A 66 -12.22 -11.13 -0.40
CA PRO A 66 -12.20 -11.89 0.85
C PRO A 66 -10.84 -12.59 1.07
N GLY A 67 -10.22 -12.33 2.22
CA GLY A 67 -8.93 -12.92 2.61
C GLY A 67 -7.69 -12.23 2.01
N PHE A 68 -7.84 -11.18 1.18
CA PHE A 68 -6.69 -10.46 0.63
C PHE A 68 -5.80 -9.86 1.73
N HIS A 69 -6.39 -9.15 2.69
CA HIS A 69 -5.63 -8.53 3.78
C HIS A 69 -5.00 -9.55 4.73
N ASP A 70 -5.66 -10.68 4.96
CA ASP A 70 -5.10 -11.78 5.75
C ASP A 70 -3.86 -12.37 5.05
N ALA A 71 -3.95 -12.59 3.74
CA ALA A 71 -2.82 -13.03 2.93
C ALA A 71 -1.69 -11.99 2.91
N LEU A 72 -2.03 -10.71 2.74
CA LEU A 72 -1.08 -9.60 2.76
C LEU A 72 -0.30 -9.54 4.07
N ARG A 73 -0.99 -9.61 5.22
CA ARG A 73 -0.33 -9.63 6.53
C ARG A 73 0.53 -10.88 6.72
N ARG A 74 -0.02 -12.05 6.42
CA ARG A 74 0.70 -13.32 6.58
C ARG A 74 1.98 -13.36 5.75
N LEU A 75 1.88 -13.06 4.45
CA LEU A 75 3.02 -13.12 3.52
C LEU A 75 4.10 -12.10 3.87
N THR A 76 3.72 -10.88 4.27
CA THR A 76 4.71 -9.88 4.71
C THR A 76 5.42 -10.32 5.99
N ALA A 77 4.70 -10.87 6.97
CA ALA A 77 5.30 -11.37 8.21
C ALA A 77 6.24 -12.57 7.97
N GLU A 78 5.83 -13.54 7.14
CA GLU A 78 6.64 -14.72 6.78
C GLU A 78 7.97 -14.35 6.09
N ASN A 79 7.99 -13.26 5.33
CA ASN A 79 9.18 -12.79 4.60
C ASN A 79 9.97 -11.71 5.36
N GLY A 80 9.56 -11.32 6.57
CA GLY A 80 10.20 -10.24 7.33
C GLY A 80 10.08 -8.87 6.67
N THR A 81 9.05 -8.68 5.84
CA THR A 81 8.76 -7.45 5.10
C THR A 81 7.81 -6.55 5.91
N VAL A 82 8.12 -5.26 6.00
CA VAL A 82 7.27 -4.28 6.70
C VAL A 82 5.97 -4.06 5.94
N LEU A 83 4.82 -4.28 6.57
CA LEU A 83 3.52 -3.91 6.02
C LEU A 83 3.16 -2.47 6.41
N ILE A 84 3.03 -1.61 5.41
CA ILE A 84 2.61 -0.22 5.54
C ILE A 84 1.19 -0.06 4.99
N ILE A 85 0.26 0.37 5.83
CA ILE A 85 -1.11 0.69 5.41
C ILE A 85 -1.27 2.20 5.21
N ASP A 86 -1.56 2.62 3.98
CA ASP A 86 -1.85 4.01 3.62
C ASP A 86 -3.35 4.29 3.80
N GLU A 87 -3.67 4.92 4.92
CA GLU A 87 -5.01 5.33 5.30
C GLU A 87 -5.31 6.79 4.97
N THR A 88 -4.51 7.44 4.12
CA THR A 88 -4.72 8.86 3.79
C THR A 88 -6.16 9.13 3.32
N HIS A 89 -6.79 8.20 2.59
CA HIS A 89 -8.21 8.28 2.22
C HIS A 89 -9.15 7.52 3.17
N THR A 90 -8.73 6.37 3.71
CA THR A 90 -9.62 5.46 4.46
C THR A 90 -9.68 5.75 5.95
N ILE A 91 -8.89 6.70 6.47
CA ILE A 91 -8.96 7.14 7.87
C ILE A 91 -10.34 7.70 8.25
N CYS A 92 -11.15 8.11 7.27
CA CYS A 92 -12.53 8.57 7.50
C CYS A 92 -13.55 7.44 7.74
N CYS A 93 -13.15 6.16 7.63
CA CYS A 93 -14.03 5.01 7.88
C CYS A 93 -14.51 4.93 9.34
N GLY A 94 -13.78 5.55 10.28
CA GLY A 94 -14.17 5.62 11.69
C GLY A 94 -13.05 6.21 12.55
N PRO A 95 -13.24 6.32 13.89
CA PRO A 95 -12.25 6.90 14.80
C PRO A 95 -10.86 6.22 14.80
N GLY A 96 -10.77 5.00 14.28
CA GLY A 96 -9.51 4.27 14.11
C GLY A 96 -9.19 3.90 12.65
N GLY A 97 -9.84 4.57 11.68
CA GLY A 97 -9.69 4.27 10.26
C GLY A 97 -10.19 2.88 9.85
N ALA A 98 -9.92 2.51 8.60
CA ALA A 98 -10.20 1.17 8.10
C ALA A 98 -9.35 0.11 8.81
N THR A 99 -8.16 0.46 9.32
CA THR A 99 -7.31 -0.44 10.11
C THR A 99 -8.07 -1.01 11.30
N ARG A 100 -8.68 -0.14 12.12
CA ARG A 100 -9.48 -0.61 13.26
C ARG A 100 -10.79 -1.26 12.83
N GLU A 101 -11.49 -0.68 11.86
CA GLU A 101 -12.81 -1.17 11.42
C GLU A 101 -12.72 -2.56 10.79
N TRP A 102 -11.63 -2.86 10.08
CA TRP A 102 -11.45 -4.12 9.35
C TRP A 102 -10.47 -5.08 10.03
N GLY A 103 -9.95 -4.72 11.21
CA GLY A 103 -9.03 -5.56 11.97
C GLY A 103 -7.69 -5.79 11.27
N LEU A 104 -7.16 -4.77 10.58
CA LEU A 104 -5.85 -4.86 9.94
C LEU A 104 -4.73 -4.69 10.97
N GLU A 105 -3.62 -5.40 10.78
CA GLU A 105 -2.45 -5.39 11.69
C GLU A 105 -1.16 -4.98 10.96
N PRO A 106 -1.03 -3.73 10.50
CA PRO A 106 0.19 -3.27 9.84
C PRO A 106 1.32 -2.99 10.83
N ASP A 107 2.55 -3.02 10.34
CA ASP A 107 3.75 -2.62 11.11
C ASP A 107 3.88 -1.09 11.14
N MET A 108 3.47 -0.43 10.06
CA MET A 108 3.42 1.03 9.95
C MET A 108 2.12 1.48 9.31
N PHE A 109 1.70 2.71 9.61
CA PHE A 109 0.55 3.31 8.96
C PHE A 109 0.82 4.76 8.58
N VAL A 110 0.10 5.24 7.57
CA VAL A 110 0.15 6.63 7.09
C VAL A 110 -1.26 7.20 7.07
N ILE A 111 -1.42 8.43 7.57
CA ILE A 111 -2.68 9.16 7.58
C ILE A 111 -2.47 10.59 7.08
N GLY A 112 -3.54 11.18 6.56
CA GLY A 112 -3.54 12.55 6.09
C GLY A 112 -4.96 13.08 5.95
N LYS A 113 -5.16 14.00 5.01
CA LYS A 113 -6.48 14.53 4.61
C LYS A 113 -7.35 14.97 5.80
N PRO A 114 -8.40 14.23 6.26
CA PRO A 114 -9.32 14.76 7.26
C PRO A 114 -8.64 15.12 8.59
N ILE A 115 -7.48 14.53 8.90
CA ILE A 115 -6.75 14.85 10.14
C ILE A 115 -6.27 16.31 10.19
N GLY A 116 -6.11 16.95 9.03
CA GLY A 116 -5.67 18.34 8.92
C GLY A 116 -6.81 19.36 8.92
N GLY A 117 -8.08 18.93 8.85
CA GLY A 117 -9.23 19.85 8.81
C GLY A 117 -9.19 20.88 7.67
N GLY A 118 -8.53 20.55 6.54
CA GLY A 118 -8.32 21.47 5.42
C GLY A 118 -6.97 22.21 5.42
N VAL A 119 -6.16 22.06 6.48
CA VAL A 119 -4.77 22.52 6.53
C VAL A 119 -3.85 21.40 6.03
N PRO A 120 -2.78 21.71 5.26
CA PRO A 120 -1.80 20.71 4.84
C PRO A 120 -1.19 19.98 6.04
N CYS A 121 -1.50 18.69 6.16
CA CYS A 121 -1.06 17.83 7.26
C CYS A 121 -1.03 16.37 6.82
N ALA A 122 -0.02 15.64 7.31
CA ALA A 122 0.11 14.19 7.22
C ALA A 122 0.83 13.69 8.48
N ALA A 123 0.60 12.43 8.84
CA ALA A 123 1.31 11.76 9.91
C ALA A 123 1.56 10.30 9.53
N TYR A 124 2.60 9.71 10.10
CA TYR A 124 2.88 8.28 10.01
C TYR A 124 3.25 7.76 11.39
N GLY A 125 3.05 6.47 11.63
CA GLY A 125 3.40 5.81 12.87
C GLY A 125 3.78 4.35 12.65
N MET A 126 4.45 3.77 13.65
CA MET A 126 4.93 2.39 13.65
C MET A 126 4.93 1.86 15.09
N THR A 127 4.92 0.54 15.26
CA THR A 127 5.04 -0.15 16.56
C THR A 127 6.31 -0.96 16.67
#